data_AF-A0AAJ2GY13-F1
#
_entry.id   AF-A0AAJ2GY13-F1
#
_cell.length_a   1.000
_cell.length_b   1.000
_cell.length_c   1.000
_cell.angle_alpha   90.00
_cell.angle_beta   90.00
_cell.angle_gamma   90.00
#
_symmetry.space_group_name_H-M   'P 1'
#
loop_
_entity.id
_entity.type
_entity.pdbx_description
1 polymer ?
#
loop_
_entity_poly.entity_id
_entity_poly.type
_entity_poly.pdbx_seq_one_letter_code
_entity_poly.pdbx_strand_id
1 'polypeptide(L)'
;RWLTVMVTGREIFPDDLPPEMRQQLSDVSQMSANSNQSAHLNNGQITGSQATAQSIDTAPATSAFISAEQWSNLIKQWALQQLQQGEMQILDTALPLFERSMIDAALTHSHGRKRHAAELLGWGRNTLTRKLKELSIDTTDDDND
;
A
#
# COMPACT_ATOMS: atom_id res chain seq x y z
N ARG A 1 7.40 -16.49 0.21
CA ARG A 1 7.82 -15.87 1.49
C ARG A 1 8.96 -14.91 1.15
N TRP A 2 8.78 -13.60 1.30
CA TRP A 2 9.84 -12.63 1.05
C TRP A 2 10.40 -12.13 2.39
N LEU A 3 11.72 -11.92 2.41
CA LEU A 3 12.58 -11.70 3.58
C LEU A 3 12.96 -10.20 3.64
N THR A 4 12.80 -9.56 4.80
CA THR A 4 13.26 -8.18 5.01
C THR A 4 14.73 -8.20 5.46
N VAL A 5 15.62 -7.60 4.65
CA VAL A 5 17.01 -7.31 5.02
C VAL A 5 17.13 -5.81 5.29
N MET A 6 17.58 -5.44 6.48
CA MET A 6 17.90 -4.06 6.81
C MET A 6 19.33 -3.74 6.34
N VAL A 7 19.46 -3.19 5.13
CA VAL A 7 20.66 -2.45 4.74
C VAL A 7 20.40 -0.95 4.97
N THR A 8 21.35 -0.22 5.53
CA THR A 8 21.21 1.21 5.87
C THR A 8 21.42 2.13 4.67
N GLY A 9 20.97 1.72 3.47
CA GLY A 9 21.14 2.44 2.21
C GLY A 9 19.87 2.40 1.37
N ARG A 10 19.61 3.48 0.63
CA ARG A 10 18.40 3.66 -0.21
C ARG A 10 18.57 3.09 -1.63
N GLU A 11 19.73 2.50 -1.94
CA GLU A 11 20.10 1.92 -3.24
C GLU A 11 20.73 0.54 -3.04
N ILE A 12 20.44 -0.41 -3.95
CA ILE A 12 20.91 -1.80 -3.89
C ILE A 12 21.85 -2.04 -5.07
N PHE A 13 23.11 -2.34 -4.81
CA PHE A 13 24.11 -2.64 -5.84
C PHE A 13 24.10 -4.13 -6.21
N PRO A 14 24.45 -4.51 -7.46
CA PRO A 14 24.43 -5.91 -7.92
C PRO A 14 25.28 -6.87 -7.08
N ASP A 15 26.32 -6.36 -6.42
CA ASP A 15 27.23 -7.13 -5.55
C ASP A 15 26.65 -7.42 -4.15
N ASP A 16 25.59 -6.70 -3.77
CA ASP A 16 24.94 -6.78 -2.45
C ASP A 16 23.80 -7.81 -2.42
N LEU A 17 23.54 -8.47 -3.55
CA LEU A 17 22.50 -9.47 -3.72
C LEU A 17 23.03 -10.88 -3.44
N PRO A 18 22.29 -11.73 -2.70
CA PRO A 18 22.70 -13.10 -2.41
C PRO A 18 22.94 -13.91 -3.70
N PRO A 19 23.89 -14.86 -3.67
CA PRO A 19 24.35 -15.57 -4.87
C PRO A 19 23.23 -16.32 -5.61
N GLU A 20 22.18 -16.75 -4.90
CA GLU A 20 21.01 -17.42 -5.48
C GLU A 20 20.21 -16.53 -6.45
N MET A 21 20.18 -15.20 -6.29
CA MET A 21 19.49 -14.30 -7.23
C MET A 21 20.32 -13.96 -8.46
N ARG A 22 21.65 -14.14 -8.38
CA ARG A 22 22.56 -13.86 -9.51
C ARG A 22 22.41 -14.90 -10.63
N GLN A 23 22.01 -16.13 -10.29
CA GLN A 23 21.90 -17.23 -11.26
C GLN A 23 20.58 -17.21 -12.05
N GLN A 24 19.49 -16.69 -11.47
CA GLN A 24 18.15 -16.77 -12.07
C GLN A 24 17.94 -15.86 -13.30
N LEU A 25 18.87 -14.93 -13.58
CA LEU A 25 18.89 -14.18 -14.85
C LEU A 25 19.48 -14.99 -16.02
N SER A 26 20.19 -16.08 -15.74
CA SER A 26 20.89 -16.90 -16.77
C SER A 26 19.93 -17.82 -17.52
N ASP A 27 18.87 -18.29 -16.86
CA ASP A 27 17.98 -19.34 -17.40
C ASP A 27 16.83 -18.79 -18.26
N VAL A 28 16.47 -17.52 -18.11
CA VAL A 28 15.38 -16.90 -18.90
C VAL A 28 15.83 -16.53 -20.32
N SER A 29 17.13 -16.36 -20.55
CA SER A 29 17.65 -15.91 -21.85
C SER A 29 17.87 -17.05 -22.87
N GLN A 30 17.72 -18.31 -22.49
CA GLN A 30 17.95 -19.46 -23.39
C GLN A 30 16.67 -20.16 -23.89
N MET A 31 15.48 -19.83 -23.35
CA MET A 31 14.23 -20.54 -23.71
C MET A 31 13.42 -19.88 -24.85
N SER A 32 13.77 -18.67 -25.30
CA SER A 32 12.98 -17.95 -26.32
C SER A 32 13.44 -18.18 -27.78
N ALA A 33 14.42 -19.05 -27.99
CA ALA A 33 14.94 -19.36 -29.32
C ALA A 33 14.59 -20.80 -29.74
N ASN A 34 13.29 -21.11 -29.86
CA ASN A 34 12.79 -22.10 -30.82
C ASN A 34 11.27 -22.23 -30.75
N SER A 35 10.60 -21.82 -31.83
CA SER A 35 9.58 -22.62 -32.56
C SER A 35 8.56 -21.68 -33.21
N ASN A 36 8.84 -21.35 -34.47
CA ASN A 36 7.84 -20.84 -35.39
C ASN A 36 6.86 -21.97 -35.79
N GLN A 37 5.63 -21.54 -36.08
CA GLN A 37 4.72 -22.07 -37.11
C GLN A 37 3.65 -23.09 -36.68
N SER A 38 2.37 -22.67 -36.73
CA SER A 38 1.36 -23.25 -37.63
C SER A 38 0.02 -22.50 -37.52
N ALA A 39 -0.48 -22.07 -38.67
CA ALA A 39 -1.76 -21.38 -38.86
C ALA A 39 -2.95 -22.36 -38.89
N HIS A 40 -4.12 -21.96 -38.40
CA HIS A 40 -5.40 -22.45 -38.91
C HIS A 40 -6.52 -21.41 -38.74
N LEU A 41 -7.43 -21.39 -39.71
CA LEU A 41 -8.38 -20.33 -40.03
C LEU A 41 -9.76 -20.52 -39.35
N ASN A 42 -10.46 -19.39 -39.20
CA ASN A 42 -11.81 -19.11 -39.70
C ASN A 42 -12.97 -18.84 -38.70
N ASN A 43 -13.54 -17.65 -38.92
CA ASN A 43 -14.93 -17.18 -38.85
C ASN A 43 -15.80 -17.32 -37.59
N GLY A 44 -16.46 -16.19 -37.29
CA GLY A 44 -17.91 -16.15 -37.52
C GLY A 44 -18.78 -15.50 -36.44
N GLN A 45 -18.88 -14.16 -36.49
CA GLN A 45 -20.15 -13.42 -36.58
C GLN A 45 -21.12 -13.35 -35.36
N ILE A 46 -21.55 -12.10 -35.04
CA ILE A 46 -22.89 -11.60 -34.63
C ILE A 46 -23.56 -12.13 -33.34
N THR A 47 -24.44 -11.47 -32.59
CA THR A 47 -25.09 -10.14 -32.51
C THR A 47 -25.90 -10.20 -31.20
N GLY A 48 -26.09 -9.08 -30.49
CA GLY A 48 -27.28 -8.90 -29.66
C GLY A 48 -27.05 -8.47 -28.22
N SER A 49 -27.42 -7.22 -27.97
CA SER A 49 -28.36 -6.84 -26.92
C SER A 49 -28.02 -7.23 -25.47
N GLN A 50 -27.65 -6.22 -24.66
CA GLN A 50 -28.56 -5.68 -23.64
C GLN A 50 -27.93 -4.51 -22.88
N ALA A 51 -28.51 -3.32 -23.08
CA ALA A 51 -28.55 -2.29 -22.07
C ALA A 51 -29.53 -2.73 -20.98
N THR A 52 -29.11 -2.72 -19.72
CA THR A 52 -30.03 -2.61 -18.59
C THR A 52 -29.42 -1.68 -17.56
N ALA A 53 -30.05 -0.52 -17.40
CA ALA A 53 -29.78 0.41 -16.33
C ALA A 53 -29.95 -0.30 -14.99
N GLN A 54 -28.93 -0.26 -14.14
CA GLN A 54 -29.07 -0.57 -12.72
C GLN A 54 -29.02 0.73 -11.93
N SER A 55 -30.17 1.41 -11.92
CA SER A 55 -30.56 2.23 -10.78
C SER A 55 -30.96 1.26 -9.67
N ILE A 56 -30.17 1.20 -8.60
CA ILE A 56 -30.62 0.67 -7.32
C ILE A 56 -30.35 1.74 -6.25
N ASP A 57 -31.42 2.46 -5.93
CA ASP A 57 -31.64 3.01 -4.60
C ASP A 57 -31.50 1.86 -3.59
N THR A 58 -30.53 1.93 -2.67
CA THR A 58 -30.49 1.06 -1.50
C THR A 58 -29.91 1.83 -0.32
N ALA A 59 -30.79 2.08 0.66
CA ALA A 59 -30.50 2.66 1.96
C ALA A 59 -29.61 1.76 2.84
N PRO A 60 -29.23 2.25 4.04
CA PRO A 60 -27.87 2.61 4.39
C PRO A 60 -26.92 1.39 4.51
N ALA A 61 -25.70 1.60 4.06
CA ALA A 61 -24.61 0.64 4.08
C ALA A 61 -24.35 0.07 5.49
N THR A 62 -24.50 -1.25 5.62
CA THR A 62 -23.86 -2.03 6.68
C THR A 62 -22.35 -1.92 6.48
N SER A 63 -21.61 -1.56 7.52
CA SER A 63 -20.17 -1.27 7.54
C SER A 63 -19.36 -2.26 6.68
N ALA A 64 -19.10 -1.88 5.44
CA ALA A 64 -18.28 -2.68 4.53
C ALA A 64 -16.82 -2.55 4.96
N PHE A 65 -16.15 -3.69 5.16
CA PHE A 65 -14.70 -3.71 5.33
C PHE A 65 -14.04 -3.10 4.09
N ILE A 66 -13.20 -2.08 4.27
CA ILE A 66 -12.44 -1.47 3.18
C ILE A 66 -11.33 -2.44 2.79
N SER A 67 -11.34 -2.92 1.55
CA SER A 67 -10.25 -3.76 1.03
C SER A 67 -8.99 -2.92 0.78
N ALA A 68 -7.83 -3.56 0.76
CA ALA A 68 -6.56 -2.88 0.45
C ALA A 68 -6.59 -2.17 -0.92
N GLU A 69 -7.27 -2.78 -1.90
CA GLU A 69 -7.47 -2.19 -3.23
C GLU A 69 -8.34 -0.93 -3.15
N GLN A 70 -9.47 -0.97 -2.42
CA GLN A 70 -10.33 0.20 -2.23
C GLN A 70 -9.59 1.33 -1.54
N TRP A 71 -8.83 1.04 -0.47
CA TRP A 71 -8.02 2.05 0.20
C TRP A 71 -6.97 2.68 -0.73
N SER A 72 -6.27 1.85 -1.51
CA SER A 72 -5.27 2.35 -2.47
C SER A 72 -5.90 3.26 -3.54
N ASN A 73 -7.12 2.92 -3.98
CA ASN A 73 -7.89 3.73 -4.92
C ASN A 73 -8.35 5.05 -4.29
N LEU A 74 -8.79 5.06 -3.02
CA LEU A 74 -9.18 6.28 -2.31
C LEU A 74 -8.02 7.26 -2.18
N ILE A 75 -6.83 6.78 -1.81
CA ILE A 75 -5.63 7.62 -1.72
C ILE A 75 -5.22 8.16 -3.09
N LYS A 76 -5.28 7.32 -4.13
CA LYS A 76 -4.99 7.75 -5.51
C LYS A 76 -5.97 8.84 -5.96
N GLN A 77 -7.25 8.67 -5.69
CA GLN A 77 -8.28 9.65 -6.03
C GLN A 77 -8.04 10.98 -5.31
N TRP A 78 -7.74 10.94 -4.02
CA TRP A 78 -7.36 12.13 -3.26
C TRP A 78 -6.13 12.83 -3.84
N ALA A 79 -5.07 12.08 -4.16
CA ALA A 79 -3.84 12.64 -4.73
C ALA A 79 -4.10 13.31 -6.10
N LEU A 80 -4.89 12.67 -6.97
CA LEU A 80 -5.29 13.24 -8.25
C LEU A 80 -6.07 14.55 -8.07
N GLN A 81 -6.97 14.61 -7.09
CA GLN A 81 -7.74 15.81 -6.79
C GLN A 81 -6.84 16.96 -6.35
N GLN A 82 -5.91 16.73 -5.43
CA GLN A 82 -4.96 17.76 -4.97
C GLN A 82 -4.11 18.29 -6.14
N LEU A 83 -3.59 17.39 -6.98
CA LEU A 83 -2.79 17.78 -8.14
C LEU A 83 -3.59 18.56 -9.18
N GLN A 84 -4.86 18.23 -9.39
CA GLN A 84 -5.77 19.00 -10.27
C GLN A 84 -6.01 20.42 -9.76
N GLN A 85 -5.94 20.64 -8.45
CA GLN A 85 -6.03 21.96 -7.84
C GLN A 85 -4.71 22.76 -7.93
N GLY A 86 -3.65 22.17 -8.49
CA GLY A 86 -2.34 22.79 -8.59
C GLY A 86 -1.52 22.72 -7.30
N GLU A 87 -1.96 21.92 -6.32
CA GLU A 87 -1.21 21.71 -5.08
C GLU A 87 0.12 20.98 -5.36
N MET A 88 1.16 21.45 -4.69
CA MET A 88 2.51 20.91 -4.80
C MET A 88 2.91 20.30 -3.45
N GLN A 89 3.88 19.38 -3.45
CA GLN A 89 4.36 18.73 -2.23
C GLN A 89 3.23 18.11 -1.38
N ILE A 90 2.24 17.50 -2.03
CA ILE A 90 1.05 16.94 -1.36
C ILE A 90 1.38 15.91 -0.28
N LEU A 91 2.56 15.30 -0.33
CA LEU A 91 3.06 14.38 0.69
C LEU A 91 3.30 15.06 2.05
N ASP A 92 3.64 16.34 2.07
CA ASP A 92 3.82 17.11 3.32
C ASP A 92 2.51 17.21 4.10
N THR A 93 1.37 17.10 3.41
CA THR A 93 0.04 17.02 4.03
C THR A 93 -0.41 15.58 4.22
N ALA A 94 -0.22 14.71 3.21
CA ALA A 94 -0.71 13.33 3.23
C ALA A 94 -0.05 12.50 4.33
N LEU A 95 1.28 12.62 4.47
CA LEU A 95 2.06 11.75 5.33
C LEU A 95 1.72 11.98 6.81
N PRO A 96 1.66 13.22 7.35
CA PRO A 96 1.21 13.44 8.72
C PRO A 96 -0.21 12.92 9.00
N LEU A 97 -1.14 13.07 8.03
CA LEU A 97 -2.51 12.57 8.18
C LEU A 97 -2.56 11.04 8.24
N PHE A 98 -1.80 10.39 7.37
CA PHE A 98 -1.65 8.93 7.37
C PHE A 98 -1.03 8.44 8.68
N GLU A 99 0.11 9.03 9.08
CA GLU A 99 0.82 8.66 10.30
C GLU A 99 -0.09 8.81 11.52
N ARG A 100 -0.81 9.93 11.66
CA ARG A 100 -1.77 10.15 12.74
C ARG A 100 -2.85 9.07 12.77
N SER A 101 -3.48 8.79 11.64
CA SER A 101 -4.55 7.78 11.56
C SER A 101 -4.06 6.39 11.97
N MET A 102 -2.84 6.02 11.57
CA MET A 102 -2.23 4.74 11.94
C MET A 102 -1.85 4.69 13.42
N ILE A 103 -1.28 5.77 13.96
CA ILE A 103 -0.93 5.88 15.38
C ILE A 103 -2.20 5.81 16.25
N ASP A 104 -3.25 6.54 15.90
CA ASP A 104 -4.51 6.56 16.63
C ASP A 104 -5.16 5.17 16.65
N ALA A 105 -5.16 4.46 15.51
CA ALA A 105 -5.65 3.08 15.42
C ALA A 105 -4.82 2.12 16.30
N ALA A 106 -3.49 2.24 16.26
CA ALA A 106 -2.59 1.40 17.05
C ALA A 106 -2.73 1.67 18.56
N LEU A 107 -2.86 2.93 18.97
CA LEU A 107 -3.10 3.31 20.38
C LEU A 107 -4.46 2.83 20.86
N THR A 108 -5.50 2.95 20.03
CA THR A 108 -6.83 2.43 20.35
C THR A 108 -6.79 0.91 20.57
N HIS A 109 -6.12 0.18 19.67
CA HIS A 109 -5.96 -1.26 19.80
C HIS A 109 -5.08 -1.66 20.99
N SER A 110 -4.03 -0.90 21.29
CA SER A 110 -3.14 -1.16 22.42
C SER A 110 -3.70 -0.71 23.77
N HIS A 111 -4.86 -0.03 23.78
CA HIS A 111 -5.48 0.61 24.95
C HIS A 111 -4.57 1.69 25.55
N GLY A 112 -4.01 2.56 24.71
CA GLY A 112 -3.13 3.68 25.11
C GLY A 112 -1.68 3.29 25.39
N ARG A 113 -1.35 1.99 25.43
CA ARG A 113 0.02 1.52 25.71
C ARG A 113 0.95 1.81 24.53
N LYS A 114 1.81 2.83 24.69
CA LYS A 114 2.74 3.32 23.66
C LYS A 114 3.69 2.23 23.13
N ARG A 115 4.26 1.41 24.01
CA ARG A 115 5.18 0.33 23.60
C ARG A 115 4.50 -0.68 22.68
N HIS A 116 3.32 -1.16 23.07
CA HIS A 116 2.57 -2.13 22.28
C HIS A 116 2.02 -1.52 20.98
N ALA A 117 1.61 -0.25 21.00
CA ALA A 117 1.25 0.46 19.76
C ALA A 117 2.42 0.55 18.78
N ALA A 118 3.64 0.82 19.27
CA ALA A 118 4.84 0.85 18.44
C ALA A 118 5.12 -0.53 17.82
N GLU A 119 5.00 -1.60 18.60
CA GLU A 119 5.13 -2.98 18.14
C GLU A 119 4.10 -3.32 17.05
N LEU A 120 2.84 -2.91 17.20
CA LEU A 120 1.77 -3.09 16.20
C LEU A 120 2.08 -2.36 14.87
N LEU A 121 2.70 -1.19 14.94
CA LEU A 121 3.12 -0.42 13.76
C LEU A 121 4.44 -0.91 13.15
N GLY A 122 5.16 -1.81 13.81
CA GLY A 122 6.52 -2.20 13.43
C GLY A 122 7.55 -1.08 13.63
N TRP A 123 7.24 -0.11 14.50
CA TRP A 123 8.12 1.01 14.83
C TRP A 123 8.85 0.75 16.15
N GLY A 124 10.03 1.34 16.29
CA GLY A 124 10.67 1.44 17.60
C GLY A 124 9.89 2.40 18.52
N ARG A 125 9.87 2.13 19.82
CA ARG A 125 9.24 3.00 20.84
C ARG A 125 9.66 4.48 20.69
N ASN A 126 10.95 4.73 20.46
CA ASN A 126 11.48 6.10 20.33
C ASN A 126 10.92 6.81 19.09
N THR A 127 10.78 6.08 17.97
CA THR A 127 10.19 6.61 16.74
C THR A 127 8.73 7.01 16.98
N LEU A 128 7.96 6.16 17.65
CA LEU A 128 6.57 6.47 18.01
C LEU A 128 6.50 7.71 18.91
N THR A 129 7.35 7.80 19.95
CA THR A 129 7.37 8.97 20.84
C THR A 129 7.69 10.26 20.08
N ARG A 130 8.66 10.24 19.16
CA ARG A 130 8.98 11.40 18.34
C ARG A 130 7.81 11.78 17.43
N LYS A 131 7.19 10.79 16.77
CA LYS A 131 6.04 11.00 15.89
C LYS A 131 4.83 11.57 16.62
N LEU A 132 4.57 11.11 17.83
CA LEU A 132 3.49 11.62 18.68
C LEU A 132 3.65 13.11 18.99
N LYS A 133 4.89 13.54 19.29
CA LYS A 133 5.24 14.95 19.53
C LYS A 133 5.17 15.79 18.26
N GLU A 134 5.69 15.29 17.13
CA GLU A 134 5.63 15.97 15.83
C GLU A 134 4.19 16.24 15.39
N LEU A 135 3.28 15.30 15.64
CA LEU A 135 1.87 15.37 15.23
C LEU A 135 0.96 16.08 16.26
N SER A 136 1.52 16.61 17.35
CA SER A 136 0.77 17.21 18.47
C SER A 136 -0.37 16.32 18.99
N ILE A 137 -0.15 15.00 18.99
CA ILE A 137 -1.10 14.05 19.59
C ILE A 137 -0.81 14.07 21.08
N ASP A 138 -1.56 14.88 21.82
CA ASP A 138 -1.53 14.91 23.28
C ASP A 138 -2.13 13.58 23.79
N THR A 139 -1.32 12.52 23.83
CA THR A 139 -1.64 11.39 24.70
C THR A 139 -1.40 11.89 26.10
N THR A 140 -2.46 12.40 26.70
CA THR A 140 -2.48 12.95 28.05
C THR A 140 -1.68 12.02 28.96
N ASP A 141 -0.75 12.61 29.68
CA ASP A 141 0.29 11.95 30.45
C ASP A 141 -0.26 10.95 31.48
N ASP A 142 -0.36 9.67 31.10
CA ASP A 142 -0.32 8.56 32.04
C ASP A 142 1.13 8.06 32.14
N ASP A 143 1.96 8.86 32.83
CA ASP A 143 3.23 8.45 33.44
C ASP A 143 2.93 7.51 34.63
N ASN A 144 2.38 6.32 34.36
CA ASN A 144 2.22 5.29 35.39
C ASN A 144 2.22 3.87 34.78
N ASP A 145 3.42 3.31 34.55
CA ASP A 145 3.89 1.97 34.97
C ASP A 145 5.29 1.69 34.37
#